data_AF-A0A4X2L1X8-F1
#
_entry.id   AF-A0A4X2L1X8-F1
#
_cell.length_a   1.000
_cell.length_b   1.000
_cell.length_c   1.000
_cell.angle_alpha   90.00
_cell.angle_beta   90.00
_cell.angle_gamma   90.00
#
_symmetry.space_group_name_H-M   'P 1'
#
loop_
_entity.id
_entity.type
_entity.pdbx_description
1 polymer ?
#
loop_
_entity_poly.entity_id
_entity_poly.type
_entity_poly.pdbx_seq_one_letter_code
_entity_poly.pdbx_strand_id
1 'polypeptide(L)'
;MSLRRGWRKGVCEKDACVFSHFKSLILLRRQGDPRQLLRYIDPKEAELLDAASGINIRFRLGGEKFPPNIYYKIFTHRHIVDLCANSPRDYVNIIPKQLSHLTFDKKHLEDDHDGWYKRIENNGWRLVSKRFWKVTDEITEEGNKQKIDFHFSKLKRRQDIDIRRKYKKIRWMKQMYYSGSLETKKADDRCTDLILKATKGLIKAVEEGGMDSVMEWEVDEILNWTNTLNFEEYVNNWKNIATSNSSANIHGFRFGTIWNPVSKLDFSPAALEQMKKEEKLKKAAENS
;
A
#
# COMPACT_ATOMS: atom_id res chain seq x y z
N MET A 1 -27.68 8.61 -28.78
CA MET A 1 -26.86 7.95 -27.73
C MET A 1 -25.42 7.55 -28.16
N SER A 2 -24.99 7.76 -29.41
CA SER A 2 -23.67 7.30 -29.90
C SER A 2 -22.50 8.22 -29.50
N LEU A 3 -22.67 9.54 -29.53
CA LEU A 3 -21.63 10.53 -29.15
C LEU A 3 -21.16 10.40 -27.70
N ARG A 4 -22.08 10.26 -26.74
CA ARG A 4 -21.75 10.05 -25.31
C ARG A 4 -20.97 8.75 -25.07
N ARG A 5 -21.24 7.69 -25.84
CA ARG A 5 -20.51 6.41 -25.75
C ARG A 5 -19.13 6.49 -26.41
N GLY A 6 -19.02 7.17 -27.56
CA GLY A 6 -17.74 7.41 -28.23
C GLY A 6 -16.81 8.30 -27.42
N TRP A 7 -17.34 9.38 -26.82
CA TRP A 7 -16.58 10.27 -25.95
C TRP A 7 -16.10 9.56 -24.67
N ARG A 8 -16.96 8.74 -24.04
CA ARG A 8 -16.58 7.89 -22.91
C ARG A 8 -15.49 6.89 -23.29
N LYS A 9 -15.58 6.23 -24.45
CA LYS A 9 -14.52 5.33 -24.94
C LYS A 9 -13.18 6.06 -25.15
N GLY A 10 -13.20 7.24 -25.78
CA GLY A 10 -11.99 8.02 -26.03
C GLY A 10 -11.35 8.59 -24.75
N VAL A 11 -12.14 9.00 -23.76
CA VAL A 11 -11.63 9.42 -22.44
C VAL A 11 -11.06 8.22 -21.69
N CYS A 12 -11.75 7.08 -21.65
CA CYS A 12 -11.25 5.86 -21.01
C CYS A 12 -9.95 5.33 -21.64
N GLU A 13 -9.77 5.43 -22.96
CA GLU A 13 -8.53 5.00 -23.64
C GLU A 13 -7.34 5.90 -23.28
N LYS A 14 -7.57 7.22 -23.20
CA LYS A 14 -6.55 8.17 -22.73
C LYS A 14 -6.20 7.95 -21.26
N ASP A 15 -7.20 7.75 -20.40
CA ASP A 15 -7.00 7.49 -18.98
C ASP A 15 -6.26 6.15 -18.77
N ALA A 16 -6.58 5.12 -19.55
CA ALA A 16 -5.85 3.85 -19.53
C ALA A 16 -4.39 4.01 -19.96
N CYS A 17 -4.12 4.82 -21.00
CA CYS A 17 -2.76 5.13 -21.44
C CYS A 17 -1.96 5.86 -20.38
N VAL A 18 -2.56 6.90 -19.78
CA VAL A 18 -1.93 7.69 -18.70
C VAL A 18 -1.64 6.81 -17.48
N PHE A 19 -2.59 5.95 -17.08
CA PHE A 19 -2.38 4.99 -16.01
C PHE A 19 -1.27 3.99 -16.34
N SER A 20 -1.25 3.44 -17.56
CA SER A 20 -0.21 2.52 -18.01
C SER A 20 1.17 3.17 -17.94
N HIS A 21 1.28 4.44 -18.34
CA HIS A 21 2.50 5.22 -18.22
C HIS A 21 2.95 5.33 -16.75
N PHE A 22 2.08 5.80 -15.85
CA PHE A 22 2.41 5.90 -14.42
C PHE A 22 2.78 4.54 -13.81
N LYS A 23 2.07 3.48 -14.18
CA LYS A 23 2.36 2.11 -13.77
C LYS A 23 3.74 1.68 -14.23
N SER A 24 4.12 2.02 -15.47
CA SER A 24 5.45 1.68 -16.03
C SER A 24 6.58 2.40 -15.30
N LEU A 25 6.39 3.67 -14.92
CA LEU A 25 7.38 4.46 -14.18
C LEU A 25 7.72 3.83 -12.82
N ILE A 26 6.71 3.29 -12.13
CA ILE A 26 6.90 2.69 -10.80
C ILE A 26 7.20 1.19 -10.88
N LEU A 27 7.29 0.59 -12.07
CA LEU A 27 7.47 -0.85 -12.26
C LEU A 27 8.93 -1.28 -12.02
N LEU A 28 9.42 -1.11 -10.79
CA LEU A 28 10.80 -1.42 -10.42
C LEU A 28 11.05 -2.91 -10.18
N ARG A 29 10.03 -3.67 -9.76
CA ARG A 29 10.13 -5.13 -9.50
C ARG A 29 11.36 -5.54 -8.68
N ARG A 30 11.65 -4.82 -7.59
CA ARG A 30 12.84 -5.01 -6.72
C ARG A 30 14.18 -4.78 -7.43
N GLN A 31 14.19 -3.96 -8.47
CA GLN A 31 15.40 -3.46 -9.12
C GLN A 31 15.59 -1.97 -8.77
N GLY A 32 16.79 -1.43 -8.99
CA GLY A 32 17.11 -0.06 -8.62
C GLY A 32 17.78 0.06 -7.25
N ASP A 33 18.91 0.76 -7.20
CA ASP A 33 19.52 1.18 -5.93
C ASP A 33 18.64 2.26 -5.29
N PRO A 34 18.12 2.03 -4.06
CA PRO A 34 17.29 3.01 -3.36
C PRO A 34 18.02 4.34 -3.17
N ARG A 35 19.35 4.35 -2.97
CA ARG A 35 20.11 5.58 -2.78
C ARG A 35 20.11 6.46 -4.04
N GLN A 36 20.33 5.85 -5.19
CA GLN A 36 20.29 6.56 -6.47
C GLN A 36 18.88 7.05 -6.81
N LEU A 37 17.85 6.21 -6.59
CA LEU A 37 16.46 6.60 -6.80
C LEU A 37 16.09 7.83 -5.94
N LEU A 38 16.44 7.78 -4.65
CA LEU A 38 16.14 8.88 -3.74
C LEU A 38 16.94 10.14 -4.09
N ARG A 39 18.17 10.02 -4.62
CA ARG A 39 18.97 11.17 -5.06
C ARG A 39 18.24 12.04 -6.10
N TYR A 40 17.39 11.44 -6.94
CA TYR A 40 16.58 12.17 -7.92
C TYR A 40 15.28 12.76 -7.34
N ILE A 41 14.81 12.24 -6.19
CA ILE A 41 13.55 12.64 -5.56
C ILE A 41 13.81 13.65 -4.43
N ASP A 42 14.64 13.24 -3.46
CA ASP A 42 15.09 14.06 -2.34
C ASP A 42 16.57 13.74 -2.03
N PRO A 43 17.52 14.57 -2.47
CA PRO A 43 18.94 14.30 -2.29
C PRO A 43 19.38 14.32 -0.82
N LYS A 44 18.69 15.08 0.04
CA LYS A 44 19.03 15.16 1.47
C LYS A 44 18.71 13.85 2.17
N GLU A 45 17.56 13.25 1.86
CA GLU A 45 17.22 11.95 2.43
C GLU A 45 18.12 10.83 1.88
N ALA A 46 18.58 10.96 0.63
CA ALA A 46 19.48 10.00 0.02
C ALA A 46 20.84 9.90 0.73
N GLU A 47 21.30 10.99 1.35
CA GLU A 47 22.54 11.00 2.14
C GLU A 47 22.42 10.26 3.47
N LEU A 48 21.21 10.22 4.05
CA LEU A 48 20.93 9.53 5.31
C LEU A 48 20.72 8.01 5.14
N LEU A 49 20.68 7.52 3.90
CA LEU A 49 20.46 6.10 3.62
C LEU A 49 21.72 5.27 3.92
N ASP A 50 21.55 4.33 4.85
CA ASP A 50 22.57 3.35 5.19
C ASP A 50 22.33 1.99 4.49
N ALA A 51 23.41 1.40 3.96
CA ALA A 51 23.38 0.08 3.34
C ALA A 51 23.17 -1.03 4.38
N ALA A 52 23.71 -0.87 5.60
CA ALA A 52 23.59 -1.88 6.65
C ALA A 52 22.15 -2.02 7.18
N SER A 53 21.31 -1.02 6.97
CA SER A 53 19.89 -0.98 7.33
C SER A 53 18.97 -1.75 6.35
N GLY A 54 19.47 -2.18 5.18
CA GLY A 54 18.70 -2.96 4.20
C GLY A 54 17.42 -2.25 3.75
N ILE A 55 17.58 -1.01 3.30
CA ILE A 55 16.51 -0.07 2.98
C ILE A 55 15.93 -0.38 1.61
N ASN A 56 14.62 -0.28 1.46
CA ASN A 56 13.94 -0.27 0.18
C ASN A 56 12.88 0.83 0.12
N ILE A 57 12.68 1.38 -1.06
CA ILE A 57 11.72 2.43 -1.33
C ILE A 57 10.53 1.80 -2.04
N ARG A 58 9.32 2.11 -1.57
CA ARG A 58 8.09 1.67 -2.23
C ARG A 58 7.35 2.85 -2.78
N PHE A 59 6.77 2.68 -3.96
CA PHE A 59 5.95 3.66 -4.65
C PHE A 59 4.49 3.25 -4.64
N ARG A 60 3.59 4.24 -4.66
CA ARG A 60 2.15 4.06 -4.80
C ARG A 60 1.55 5.14 -5.66
N LEU A 61 0.51 4.77 -6.40
CA LEU A 61 -0.37 5.72 -7.05
C LEU A 61 -1.48 6.09 -6.05
N GLY A 62 -1.79 7.37 -5.96
CA GLY A 62 -2.85 7.91 -5.09
C GLY A 62 -3.33 9.26 -5.60
N GLY A 63 -4.18 9.93 -4.82
CA GLY A 63 -4.82 11.18 -5.21
C GLY A 63 -6.31 11.02 -5.44
N GLU A 64 -7.07 12.07 -5.15
CA GLU A 64 -8.52 12.09 -5.30
C GLU A 64 -8.98 12.34 -6.75
N LYS A 65 -8.10 12.92 -7.56
CA LYS A 65 -8.37 13.28 -8.96
C LYS A 65 -7.44 12.52 -9.89
N PHE A 66 -7.96 12.13 -11.05
CA PHE A 66 -7.14 11.60 -12.14
C PHE A 66 -6.54 12.77 -12.94
N PRO A 67 -5.26 12.72 -13.36
CA PRO A 67 -4.28 11.64 -13.24
C PRO A 67 -3.73 11.43 -11.81
N PRO A 68 -3.33 10.21 -11.45
CA PRO A 68 -2.85 9.90 -10.10
C PRO A 68 -1.49 10.55 -9.80
N ASN A 69 -1.28 10.88 -8.53
CA ASN A 69 0.00 11.28 -7.97
C ASN A 69 0.82 10.04 -7.58
N ILE A 70 2.16 10.14 -7.68
CA ILE A 70 3.08 9.12 -7.18
C ILE A 70 3.55 9.51 -5.79
N TYR A 71 3.36 8.60 -4.83
CA TYR A 71 3.89 8.69 -3.47
C TYR A 71 4.99 7.65 -3.27
N TYR A 72 5.92 7.94 -2.37
CA TYR A 72 6.95 7.01 -1.93
C TYR A 72 6.97 6.88 -0.40
N LYS A 73 7.48 5.76 0.09
CA LYS A 73 7.75 5.51 1.51
C LYS A 73 8.99 4.65 1.66
N ILE A 74 9.81 4.97 2.65
CA ILE A 74 11.05 4.27 2.96
C ILE A 74 10.77 3.16 3.98
N PHE A 75 11.26 1.96 3.68
CA PHE A 75 11.11 0.77 4.52
C PHE A 75 12.48 0.16 4.80
N THR A 76 12.61 -0.44 5.98
CA THR A 76 13.81 -1.15 6.41
C THR A 76 13.49 -2.63 6.52
N HIS A 77 14.26 -3.50 5.86
CA HIS A 77 14.03 -4.94 5.90
C HIS A 77 14.89 -5.64 6.96
N ARG A 78 16.08 -5.11 7.27
CA ARG A 78 16.93 -5.70 8.31
C ARG A 78 16.36 -5.41 9.70
N HIS A 79 16.78 -6.24 10.65
CA HIS A 79 16.34 -6.14 12.04
C HIS A 79 16.90 -4.86 12.68
N ILE A 80 16.10 -3.81 12.69
CA ILE A 80 16.35 -2.60 13.46
C ILE A 80 15.48 -2.68 14.70
N VAL A 81 16.11 -2.64 15.87
CA VAL A 81 15.42 -2.71 17.16
C VAL A 81 15.46 -1.34 17.81
N ASP A 82 14.28 -0.80 18.08
CA ASP A 82 14.12 0.35 18.96
C ASP A 82 14.21 -0.15 20.41
N LEU A 83 15.34 0.13 21.06
CA LEU A 83 15.63 -0.33 22.43
C LEU A 83 14.63 0.25 23.44
N CYS A 84 14.30 1.54 23.29
CA CYS A 84 13.43 2.25 24.22
C CYS A 84 11.97 1.85 24.07
N ALA A 85 11.55 1.40 22.88
CA ALA A 85 10.17 0.98 22.64
C ALA A 85 9.79 -0.36 23.31
N ASN A 86 10.77 -1.20 23.66
CA ASN A 86 10.52 -2.51 24.26
C ASN A 86 10.50 -2.48 25.79
N SER A 87 11.04 -1.43 26.41
CA SER A 87 11.05 -1.24 27.86
C SER A 87 10.68 0.22 28.13
N PRO A 88 9.41 0.61 27.92
CA PRO A 88 9.00 1.98 28.12
C PRO A 88 9.22 2.35 29.59
N ARG A 89 10.09 3.32 29.80
CA ARG A 89 10.50 3.89 31.07
C ARG A 89 10.69 5.38 30.85
N ASP A 90 10.65 6.15 31.93
CA ASP A 90 11.21 7.50 31.89
C ASP A 90 12.74 7.38 31.93
N TYR A 91 13.36 7.56 30.76
CA TYR A 91 14.82 7.55 30.61
C TYR A 91 15.47 8.89 30.98
N VAL A 92 14.68 9.93 31.21
CA VAL A 92 15.13 11.27 31.58
C VAL A 92 15.27 11.37 33.10
N ASN A 93 14.29 10.87 33.84
CA ASN A 93 14.24 10.94 35.30
C ASN A 93 14.47 9.57 35.95
N ILE A 94 15.67 9.02 35.77
CA ILE A 94 16.03 7.74 36.41
C ILE A 94 16.23 8.02 37.91
N ILE A 95 15.26 7.65 38.75
CA ILE A 95 15.44 7.63 40.21
C ILE A 95 16.59 6.65 40.50
N PRO A 96 17.69 7.08 41.13
CA PRO A 96 18.79 6.20 41.47
C PRO A 96 18.30 5.03 42.33
N LYS A 97 18.66 3.80 41.94
CA LYS A 97 18.26 2.56 42.65
C LYS A 97 18.60 2.53 44.15
N GLN A 98 19.44 3.44 44.64
CA GLN A 98 19.72 3.58 46.08
C GLN A 98 18.55 4.18 46.87
N LEU A 99 17.62 4.90 46.23
CA LEU A 99 16.43 5.47 46.90
C LEU A 99 15.22 4.54 46.87
N SER A 100 15.19 3.51 46.02
CA SER A 100 14.05 2.59 45.90
C SER A 100 13.87 1.64 47.09
N HIS A 101 14.87 1.51 47.95
CA HIS A 101 14.80 0.69 49.16
C HIS A 101 14.32 1.44 50.40
N LEU A 102 14.26 2.78 50.38
CA LEU A 102 14.07 3.57 51.59
C LEU A 102 12.64 4.06 51.81
N THR A 103 11.78 4.05 50.81
CA THR A 103 10.37 4.44 50.97
C THR A 103 9.55 3.84 49.85
N PHE A 104 8.66 2.88 50.11
CA PHE A 104 7.42 2.80 49.35
C PHE A 104 6.35 2.03 50.13
N ASP A 105 5.52 2.79 50.84
CA ASP A 105 4.20 2.35 51.28
C ASP A 105 3.39 1.96 50.03
N LYS A 106 3.00 0.70 49.99
CA LYS A 106 2.61 -0.04 48.78
C LYS A 106 1.19 0.25 48.28
N LYS A 107 0.64 1.46 48.54
CA LYS A 107 -0.81 1.68 48.45
C LYS A 107 -1.34 2.56 47.32
N HIS A 108 -0.58 3.44 46.67
CA HIS A 108 -1.09 4.20 45.51
C HIS A 108 0.03 4.71 44.62
N LEU A 109 0.61 3.84 43.81
CA LEU A 109 1.24 4.26 42.58
C LEU A 109 0.55 3.50 41.45
N GLU A 110 -0.59 4.01 41.01
CA GLU A 110 -0.88 3.84 39.59
C GLU A 110 0.27 4.55 38.89
N ASP A 111 1.15 3.78 38.26
CA ASP A 111 2.23 4.35 37.47
C ASP A 111 1.51 5.11 36.35
N ASP A 112 1.45 6.45 36.41
CA ASP A 112 0.68 7.27 35.46
C ASP A 112 1.24 7.16 34.03
N HIS A 113 2.33 6.39 33.84
CA HIS A 113 3.05 6.20 32.60
C HIS A 113 3.51 7.53 31.98
N ASP A 114 3.51 8.60 32.78
CA ASP A 114 3.93 9.92 32.36
C ASP A 114 5.45 9.94 32.23
N GLY A 115 5.96 10.61 31.20
CA GLY A 115 7.38 10.57 30.85
C GLY A 115 7.88 9.25 30.23
N TRP A 116 7.06 8.19 30.11
CA TRP A 116 7.47 6.97 29.42
C TRP A 116 7.84 7.25 27.96
N TYR A 117 8.86 6.55 27.46
CA TYR A 117 9.23 6.59 26.05
C TYR A 117 8.01 6.29 25.15
N LYS A 118 7.64 7.27 24.32
CA LYS A 118 6.57 7.16 23.32
C LYS A 118 7.18 7.26 21.93
N ARG A 119 7.08 6.17 21.18
CA ARG A 119 7.57 6.14 19.80
C ARG A 119 6.59 6.89 18.88
N ILE A 120 7.10 7.89 18.17
CA ILE A 120 6.34 8.62 17.15
C ILE A 120 6.97 8.33 15.79
N GLU A 121 6.25 7.62 14.93
CA GLU A 121 6.71 7.32 13.56
C GLU A 121 6.19 8.38 12.58
N ASN A 122 7.05 9.33 12.19
CA ASN A 122 6.74 10.31 11.13
C ASN A 122 7.07 9.78 9.72
N ASN A 123 6.72 8.52 9.47
CA ASN A 123 7.01 7.83 8.21
C ASN A 123 5.73 7.63 7.37
N GLY A 124 5.02 8.71 7.07
CA GLY A 124 3.87 8.70 6.15
C GLY A 124 4.28 8.45 4.69
N TRP A 125 3.28 8.32 3.81
CA TRP A 125 3.50 8.34 2.36
C TRP A 125 3.83 9.77 1.91
N ARG A 126 4.89 9.96 1.12
CA ARG A 126 5.39 11.28 0.69
C ARG A 126 5.24 11.45 -0.81
N LEU A 127 4.81 12.62 -1.26
CA LEU A 127 4.67 12.91 -2.69
C LEU A 127 6.05 12.96 -3.38
N VAL A 128 6.22 12.28 -4.52
CA VAL A 128 7.48 12.24 -5.30
C VAL A 128 7.79 13.60 -5.92
N SER A 129 6.82 14.22 -6.57
CA SER A 129 6.96 15.55 -7.16
C SER A 129 6.23 16.56 -6.30
N LYS A 130 6.92 17.16 -5.32
CA LYS A 130 6.44 18.39 -4.69
C LYS A 130 6.41 19.45 -5.81
N ARG A 131 5.23 19.79 -6.34
CA ARG A 131 5.11 21.06 -7.09
C ARG A 131 5.56 22.13 -6.09
N PHE A 132 6.66 22.83 -6.34
CA PHE A 132 7.37 23.67 -5.37
C PHE A 132 6.52 24.77 -4.69
N TRP A 133 5.23 24.87 -5.01
CA TRP A 133 4.31 25.92 -4.57
C TRP A 133 3.00 25.40 -3.93
N LYS A 134 2.84 24.09 -3.70
CA LYS A 134 1.68 23.59 -2.94
C LYS A 134 2.05 23.26 -1.50
N VAL A 135 1.19 23.75 -0.59
CA VAL A 135 0.96 23.22 0.76
C VAL A 135 0.99 21.69 0.68
N THR A 136 1.58 21.07 1.70
CA THR A 136 1.61 19.62 1.89
C THR A 136 0.30 18.98 1.43
N ASP A 137 0.39 18.00 0.53
CA ASP A 137 -0.79 17.36 -0.03
C ASP A 137 -1.63 16.73 1.10
N GLU A 138 -2.96 16.89 1.03
CA GLU A 138 -3.89 16.48 2.10
C GLU A 138 -3.66 15.02 2.51
N ILE A 139 -3.40 14.15 1.53
CA ILE A 139 -3.08 12.72 1.74
C ILE A 139 -1.78 12.52 2.54
N THR A 140 -0.76 13.35 2.29
CA THR A 140 0.51 13.30 3.02
C THR A 140 0.33 13.82 4.44
N GLU A 141 -0.47 14.88 4.62
CA GLU A 141 -0.78 15.41 5.94
C GLU A 141 -1.61 14.45 6.79
N GLU A 142 -2.68 13.89 6.24
CA GLU A 142 -3.52 12.91 6.92
C GLU A 142 -2.71 11.69 7.36
N GLY A 143 -1.84 11.19 6.47
CA GLY A 143 -0.95 10.08 6.78
C GLY A 143 0.02 10.38 7.93
N ASN A 144 0.45 11.63 8.09
CA ASN A 144 1.33 12.07 9.17
C ASN A 144 0.54 12.41 10.46
N LYS A 145 -0.73 12.83 10.35
CA LYS A 145 -1.61 13.11 11.49
C LYS A 145 -2.05 11.82 12.21
N GLN A 146 -2.10 10.69 11.49
CA GLN A 146 -2.43 9.39 12.07
C GLN A 146 -1.31 8.91 13.00
N LYS A 147 -1.43 9.22 14.29
CA LYS A 147 -0.60 8.63 15.34
C LYS A 147 -0.97 7.16 15.47
N ILE A 148 -0.09 6.28 15.01
CA ILE A 148 -0.20 4.84 15.27
C ILE A 148 0.42 4.60 16.64
N ASP A 149 -0.39 4.17 17.59
CA ASP A 149 0.11 3.78 18.90
C ASP A 149 1.05 2.57 18.76
N PHE A 150 2.24 2.67 19.37
CA PHE A 150 3.23 1.61 19.35
C PHE A 150 3.28 0.97 20.74
N HIS A 151 2.47 -0.07 20.91
CA HIS A 151 2.46 -0.82 22.16
C HIS A 151 3.81 -1.57 22.36
N PHE A 152 4.37 -1.50 23.57
CA PHE A 152 5.66 -2.14 23.87
C PHE A 152 5.63 -3.66 23.62
N SER A 153 4.57 -4.34 24.08
CA SER A 153 4.38 -5.78 23.85
C SER A 153 4.26 -6.11 22.36
N LYS A 154 5.21 -6.91 21.86
CA LYS A 154 5.22 -7.43 20.49
C LYS A 154 4.02 -8.32 20.19
N LEU A 155 3.53 -9.06 21.19
CA LEU A 155 2.37 -9.94 21.04
C LEU A 155 1.11 -9.11 20.80
N LYS A 156 0.88 -8.06 21.61
CA LYS A 156 -0.25 -7.15 21.42
C LYS A 156 -0.20 -6.44 20.08
N ARG A 157 0.97 -5.95 19.67
CA ARG A 157 1.14 -5.37 18.32
C ARG A 157 0.80 -6.34 17.18
N ARG A 158 1.11 -7.63 17.32
CA ARG A 158 0.73 -8.65 16.32
C ARG A 158 -0.79 -8.80 16.27
N GLN A 159 -1.44 -8.94 17.42
CA GLN A 159 -2.90 -8.98 17.53
C GLN A 159 -3.55 -7.74 16.93
N ASP A 160 -3.05 -6.54 17.24
CA ASP A 160 -3.57 -5.28 16.68
C ASP A 160 -3.42 -5.21 15.16
N ILE A 161 -2.35 -5.80 14.60
CA ILE A 161 -2.17 -5.90 13.15
C ILE A 161 -3.22 -6.84 12.55
N ASP A 162 -3.46 -7.99 13.18
CA ASP A 162 -4.40 -8.99 12.68
C ASP A 162 -5.86 -8.48 12.77
N ILE A 163 -6.24 -7.83 13.87
CA ILE A 163 -7.52 -7.11 14.01
C ILE A 163 -7.69 -6.07 12.90
N ARG A 164 -6.66 -5.26 12.63
CA ARG A 164 -6.69 -4.27 11.53
C ARG A 164 -6.79 -4.92 10.15
N ARG A 165 -6.23 -6.12 9.95
CA ARG A 165 -6.38 -6.87 8.68
C ARG A 165 -7.81 -7.35 8.53
N LYS A 166 -8.37 -8.01 9.54
CA LYS A 166 -9.78 -8.43 9.58
C LYS A 166 -10.73 -7.29 9.24
N TYR A 167 -10.55 -6.12 9.86
CA TYR A 167 -11.44 -4.97 9.61
C TYR A 167 -11.33 -4.44 8.18
N LYS A 168 -10.14 -4.47 7.59
CA LYS A 168 -9.95 -4.10 6.18
C LYS A 168 -10.61 -5.10 5.24
N LYS A 169 -10.53 -6.40 5.52
CA LYS A 169 -11.19 -7.46 4.76
C LYS A 169 -12.72 -7.27 4.79
N ILE A 170 -13.29 -7.06 5.98
CA ILE A 170 -14.73 -6.78 6.15
C ILE A 170 -15.14 -5.52 5.38
N ARG A 171 -14.38 -4.42 5.51
CA ARG A 171 -14.68 -3.17 4.81
C ARG A 171 -14.61 -3.32 3.29
N TRP A 172 -13.60 -4.04 2.79
CA TRP A 172 -13.48 -4.36 1.37
C TRP A 172 -14.69 -5.16 0.88
N MET A 173 -15.05 -6.24 1.58
CA MET A 173 -16.21 -7.06 1.23
C MET A 173 -17.50 -6.25 1.24
N LYS A 174 -17.70 -5.40 2.25
CA LYS A 174 -18.84 -4.47 2.33
C LYS A 174 -18.89 -3.55 1.11
N GLN A 175 -17.76 -2.96 0.72
CA GLN A 175 -17.66 -2.12 -0.49
C GLN A 175 -17.97 -2.90 -1.77
N MET A 176 -17.44 -4.12 -1.92
CA MET A 176 -17.70 -4.96 -3.09
C MET A 176 -19.17 -5.35 -3.20
N TYR A 177 -19.81 -5.69 -2.08
CA TYR A 177 -21.23 -6.01 -2.03
C TYR A 177 -22.10 -4.82 -2.44
N TYR A 178 -21.92 -3.64 -1.82
CA TYR A 178 -22.73 -2.46 -2.14
C TYR A 178 -22.46 -1.87 -3.53
N SER A 179 -21.26 -2.05 -4.07
CA SER A 179 -20.93 -1.66 -5.45
C SER A 179 -21.40 -2.66 -6.49
N GLY A 180 -21.99 -3.80 -6.09
CA GLY A 180 -22.45 -4.86 -6.99
C GLY A 180 -21.32 -5.53 -7.78
N SER A 181 -20.07 -5.41 -7.33
CA SER A 181 -18.87 -5.93 -8.01
C SER A 181 -18.43 -7.31 -7.49
N LEU A 182 -19.27 -7.96 -6.68
CA LEU A 182 -18.97 -9.27 -6.09
C LEU A 182 -19.20 -10.38 -7.12
N GLU A 183 -18.13 -10.97 -7.64
CA GLU A 183 -18.17 -12.01 -8.68
C GLU A 183 -17.57 -13.32 -8.19
N THR A 184 -18.37 -14.37 -8.11
CA THR A 184 -17.89 -15.70 -7.68
C THR A 184 -16.99 -16.33 -8.75
N LYS A 185 -16.00 -17.13 -8.32
CA LYS A 185 -15.09 -17.83 -9.23
C LYS A 185 -15.85 -18.92 -10.00
N LYS A 186 -16.28 -18.65 -11.24
CA LYS A 186 -16.85 -19.61 -12.20
C LYS A 186 -17.70 -20.70 -11.53
N ALA A 187 -18.76 -20.30 -10.83
CA ALA A 187 -19.62 -21.23 -10.14
C ALA A 187 -21.00 -21.32 -10.81
N ASP A 188 -21.61 -22.49 -10.70
CA ASP A 188 -23.01 -22.76 -11.05
C ASP A 188 -23.94 -21.72 -10.39
N ASP A 189 -25.07 -21.38 -11.03
CA ASP A 189 -25.97 -20.30 -10.59
C ASP A 189 -26.39 -20.49 -9.12
N ARG A 190 -26.58 -21.74 -8.70
CA ARG A 190 -26.92 -22.11 -7.31
C ARG A 190 -25.82 -21.79 -6.29
N CYS A 191 -24.56 -21.96 -6.66
CA CYS A 191 -23.43 -21.64 -5.78
C CYS A 191 -23.31 -20.12 -5.60
N THR A 192 -23.58 -19.35 -6.66
CA THR A 192 -23.56 -17.89 -6.60
C THR A 192 -24.60 -17.34 -5.61
N ASP A 193 -25.83 -17.88 -5.62
CA ASP A 193 -26.90 -17.47 -4.70
C ASP A 193 -26.56 -17.79 -3.24
N LEU A 194 -26.00 -18.98 -2.96
CA LEU A 194 -25.57 -19.35 -1.61
C LEU A 194 -24.49 -18.40 -1.07
N ILE A 195 -23.50 -18.06 -1.90
CA ILE A 195 -22.42 -17.15 -1.53
C ILE A 195 -22.95 -15.73 -1.28
N LEU A 196 -23.86 -15.24 -2.13
CA LEU A 196 -24.49 -13.92 -1.95
C LEU A 196 -25.32 -13.87 -0.68
N LYS A 197 -26.07 -14.95 -0.38
CA LYS A 197 -26.86 -15.06 0.86
C LYS A 197 -25.97 -15.09 2.10
N ALA A 198 -24.87 -15.85 2.07
CA ALA A 198 -23.89 -15.88 3.16
C ALA A 198 -23.23 -14.50 3.37
N THR A 199 -22.82 -13.84 2.28
CA THR A 199 -22.24 -12.50 2.32
C THR A 199 -23.21 -11.48 2.91
N LYS A 200 -24.49 -11.54 2.50
CA LYS A 200 -25.55 -10.68 3.04
C LYS A 200 -25.77 -10.92 4.54
N GLY A 201 -25.76 -12.18 4.98
CA GLY A 201 -25.86 -12.54 6.39
C GLY A 201 -24.70 -11.97 7.21
N LEU A 202 -23.47 -12.11 6.71
CA LEU A 202 -22.29 -11.57 7.37
C LEU A 202 -22.34 -10.04 7.46
N ILE A 203 -22.68 -9.34 6.38
CA ILE A 203 -22.79 -7.88 6.38
C ILE A 203 -23.84 -7.40 7.39
N LYS A 204 -24.98 -8.10 7.47
CA LYS A 204 -26.02 -7.81 8.46
C LYS A 204 -25.51 -7.99 9.90
N ALA A 205 -24.79 -9.08 10.18
CA ALA A 205 -24.19 -9.30 11.50
C ALA A 205 -23.18 -8.20 11.89
N VAL A 206 -22.41 -7.69 10.92
CA VAL A 206 -21.49 -6.56 11.14
C VAL A 206 -22.24 -5.25 11.38
N GLU A 207 -23.38 -5.05 10.72
CA GLU A 207 -24.20 -3.85 10.87
C GLU A 207 -24.94 -3.81 12.21
N GLU A 208 -25.40 -4.96 12.69
CA GLU A 208 -26.13 -5.08 13.96
C GLU A 208 -25.18 -5.19 15.17
N GLY A 209 -24.08 -5.94 15.04
CA GLY A 209 -23.17 -6.29 16.14
C GLY A 209 -21.76 -5.68 16.06
N GLY A 210 -21.48 -4.86 15.05
CA GLY A 210 -20.14 -4.28 14.81
C GLY A 210 -19.14 -5.27 14.20
N MET A 211 -17.92 -4.82 13.92
CA MET A 211 -16.89 -5.64 13.26
C MET A 211 -16.41 -6.86 14.07
N ASP A 212 -16.66 -6.88 15.37
CA ASP A 212 -16.26 -7.97 16.26
C ASP A 212 -17.25 -9.13 16.29
N SER A 213 -18.46 -8.96 15.74
CA SER A 213 -19.49 -10.00 15.72
C SER A 213 -19.20 -11.17 14.78
N VAL A 214 -18.25 -10.99 13.85
CA VAL A 214 -17.90 -11.96 12.82
C VAL A 214 -16.47 -12.45 13.04
N MET A 215 -16.20 -13.74 12.83
CA MET A 215 -14.86 -14.30 12.97
C MET A 215 -14.01 -14.10 11.71
N GLU A 216 -12.69 -14.01 11.86
CA GLU A 216 -11.80 -13.79 10.70
C GLU A 216 -11.90 -14.90 9.64
N TRP A 217 -12.01 -16.16 10.08
CA TRP A 217 -12.10 -17.30 9.18
C TRP A 217 -13.38 -17.29 8.32
N GLU A 218 -14.51 -16.80 8.86
CA GLU A 218 -15.78 -16.67 8.11
C GLU A 218 -15.64 -15.65 6.98
N VAL A 219 -14.97 -14.54 7.26
CA VAL A 219 -14.66 -13.50 6.27
C VAL A 219 -13.71 -14.06 5.20
N ASP A 220 -12.68 -14.80 5.61
CA ASP A 220 -11.70 -15.38 4.70
C ASP A 220 -12.30 -16.44 3.78
N GLU A 221 -13.20 -17.26 4.30
CA GLU A 221 -13.93 -18.24 3.51
C GLU A 221 -14.78 -17.55 2.44
N ILE A 222 -15.63 -16.59 2.83
CA ILE A 222 -16.47 -15.86 1.87
C ILE A 222 -15.62 -15.14 0.84
N LEU A 223 -14.53 -14.48 1.25
CA LEU A 223 -13.61 -13.82 0.32
C LEU A 223 -12.94 -14.80 -0.65
N ASN A 224 -12.60 -16.02 -0.21
CA ASN A 224 -11.99 -17.01 -1.08
C ASN A 224 -12.94 -17.49 -2.19
N TRP A 225 -14.25 -17.57 -1.90
CA TRP A 225 -15.29 -17.97 -2.83
C TRP A 225 -15.80 -16.82 -3.73
N THR A 226 -15.80 -15.59 -3.22
CA THR A 226 -16.38 -14.41 -3.88
C THR A 226 -15.45 -13.62 -4.78
N ASN A 227 -14.13 -13.88 -4.78
CA ASN A 227 -13.21 -12.99 -5.49
C ASN A 227 -12.54 -13.66 -6.70
N THR A 228 -12.85 -13.16 -7.89
CA THR A 228 -11.92 -13.22 -9.04
C THR A 228 -10.65 -12.40 -8.79
N LEU A 229 -10.69 -11.40 -7.89
CA LEU A 229 -9.58 -10.54 -7.48
C LEU A 229 -9.23 -10.70 -5.99
N ASN A 230 -8.32 -11.62 -5.66
CA ASN A 230 -7.87 -11.82 -4.28
C ASN A 230 -7.20 -10.54 -3.73
N PHE A 231 -7.77 -9.95 -2.68
CA PHE A 231 -7.24 -8.72 -2.04
C PHE A 231 -5.78 -8.87 -1.59
N GLU A 232 -5.46 -9.98 -0.94
CA GLU A 232 -4.12 -10.22 -0.44
C GLU A 232 -3.13 -10.39 -1.58
N GLU A 233 -3.53 -11.11 -2.62
CA GLU A 233 -2.75 -11.24 -3.85
C GLU A 233 -2.53 -9.89 -4.53
N TYR A 234 -3.58 -9.09 -4.71
CA TYR A 234 -3.48 -7.73 -5.26
C TYR A 234 -2.51 -6.87 -4.47
N VAL A 235 -2.66 -6.84 -3.13
CA VAL A 235 -1.78 -6.07 -2.24
C VAL A 235 -0.35 -6.59 -2.30
N ASN A 236 -0.14 -7.91 -2.34
CA ASN A 236 1.19 -8.51 -2.41
C ASN A 236 1.87 -8.27 -3.77
N ASN A 237 1.11 -8.38 -4.87
CA ASN A 237 1.57 -8.03 -6.20
C ASN A 237 1.99 -6.55 -6.27
N TRP A 238 1.15 -5.64 -5.75
CA TRP A 238 1.46 -4.21 -5.71
C TRP A 238 2.68 -3.90 -4.83
N LYS A 239 2.81 -4.58 -3.68
CA LYS A 239 4.01 -4.51 -2.83
C LYS A 239 5.28 -4.96 -3.56
N ASN A 240 5.19 -5.86 -4.54
CA ASN A 240 6.37 -6.35 -5.26
C ASN A 240 6.70 -5.49 -6.48
N ILE A 241 5.69 -5.09 -7.26
CA ILE A 241 5.86 -4.33 -8.49
C ILE A 241 6.51 -2.97 -8.21
N ALA A 242 6.01 -2.25 -7.21
CA ALA A 242 6.37 -0.86 -6.96
C ALA A 242 7.49 -0.67 -5.92
N THR A 243 8.33 -1.67 -5.70
CA THR A 243 9.40 -1.64 -4.69
C THR A 243 10.78 -1.67 -5.34
N SER A 244 11.70 -0.83 -4.86
CA SER A 244 13.11 -0.84 -5.27
C SER A 244 13.86 -2.08 -4.78
N ASN A 245 15.10 -2.27 -5.23
CA ASN A 245 15.99 -3.25 -4.61
C ASN A 245 16.31 -2.85 -3.16
N SER A 246 16.87 -3.78 -2.40
CA SER A 246 17.41 -3.53 -1.06
C SER A 246 18.77 -2.82 -1.15
N SER A 247 19.02 -1.83 -0.29
CA SER A 247 20.34 -1.18 -0.17
C SER A 247 21.44 -2.14 0.25
N ALA A 248 21.08 -3.28 0.83
CA ALA A 248 22.03 -4.35 1.17
C ALA A 248 22.54 -5.12 -0.05
N ASN A 249 21.81 -5.08 -1.18
CA ASN A 249 22.20 -5.75 -2.42
C ASN A 249 23.06 -4.80 -3.25
N ILE A 250 24.30 -4.59 -2.80
CA ILE A 250 25.30 -3.80 -3.51
C ILE A 250 25.81 -4.63 -4.70
N HIS A 251 24.98 -4.76 -5.73
CA HIS A 251 25.47 -5.06 -7.07
C HIS A 251 25.42 -3.77 -7.87
N GLY A 252 26.60 -3.37 -8.38
CA GLY A 252 26.79 -2.17 -9.17
C GLY A 252 25.70 -2.04 -10.23
N PHE A 253 24.98 -0.94 -10.15
CA PHE A 253 23.82 -0.70 -11.00
C PHE A 253 24.26 -0.53 -12.46
N ARG A 254 23.89 -1.48 -13.34
CA ARG A 254 23.95 -1.29 -14.79
C ARG A 254 22.70 -0.54 -15.23
N PHE A 255 22.84 0.74 -15.57
CA PHE A 255 21.76 1.60 -16.09
C PHE A 255 21.17 1.14 -17.45
N GLY A 256 21.67 0.05 -18.04
CA GLY A 256 21.45 -0.28 -19.45
C GLY A 256 20.15 -0.97 -19.84
N THR A 257 19.29 -1.41 -18.91
CA THR A 257 18.18 -2.32 -19.27
C THR A 257 16.79 -1.98 -18.71
N ILE A 258 16.59 -0.84 -18.05
CA ILE A 258 15.24 -0.42 -17.63
C ILE A 258 14.48 0.32 -18.75
N TRP A 259 15.18 0.75 -19.81
CA TRP A 259 14.54 1.19 -21.04
C TRP A 259 14.09 -0.04 -21.84
N ASN A 260 12.95 -0.61 -21.43
CA ASN A 260 12.18 -1.48 -22.32
C ASN A 260 11.92 -0.72 -23.65
N PRO A 261 11.94 -1.41 -24.81
CA PRO A 261 11.72 -0.82 -26.13
C PRO A 261 10.30 -0.22 -26.32
N VAL A 262 9.45 -0.26 -25.29
CA VAL A 262 8.13 0.41 -25.27
C VAL A 262 8.26 1.94 -25.31
N SER A 263 9.40 2.49 -24.91
CA SER A 263 9.73 3.91 -25.07
C SER A 263 9.92 4.34 -26.54
N LYS A 264 10.08 3.39 -27.48
CA LYS A 264 10.12 3.65 -28.92
C LYS A 264 8.78 3.48 -29.62
N LEU A 265 7.72 3.11 -28.88
CA LEU A 265 6.37 3.09 -29.44
C LEU A 265 5.78 4.48 -29.27
N ASP A 266 5.76 5.24 -30.36
CA ASP A 266 4.99 6.47 -30.44
C ASP A 266 3.50 6.14 -30.28
N PHE A 267 2.91 6.53 -29.15
CA PHE A 267 1.47 6.37 -28.89
C PHE A 267 0.66 7.58 -29.41
N SER A 268 1.21 8.32 -30.38
CA SER A 268 0.47 9.37 -31.09
C SER A 268 -0.78 8.75 -31.76
N PRO A 269 -1.93 9.45 -31.80
CA PRO A 269 -3.14 8.96 -32.47
C PRO A 269 -2.88 8.47 -33.91
N ALA A 270 -1.96 9.12 -34.63
CA ALA A 270 -1.56 8.73 -35.98
C ALA A 270 -0.80 7.38 -36.02
N ALA A 271 0.08 7.13 -35.05
CA ALA A 271 0.86 5.90 -34.97
C ALA A 271 -0.01 4.70 -34.54
N LEU A 272 -0.99 4.92 -33.65
CA LEU A 272 -1.99 3.92 -33.29
C LEU A 272 -2.90 3.53 -34.47
N GLU A 273 -3.19 4.47 -35.36
CA GLU A 273 -3.98 4.21 -36.57
C GLU A 273 -3.18 3.41 -37.62
N GLN A 274 -1.88 3.68 -37.74
CA GLN A 274 -0.95 2.87 -38.56
C GLN A 274 -0.82 1.45 -38.03
N MET A 275 -0.62 1.27 -36.72
CA MET A 275 -0.53 -0.07 -36.11
C MET A 275 -1.81 -0.89 -36.34
N LYS A 276 -2.99 -0.27 -36.23
CA LYS A 276 -4.28 -0.93 -36.51
C LYS A 276 -4.44 -1.31 -37.99
N LYS A 277 -3.91 -0.52 -38.92
CA LYS A 277 -3.89 -0.85 -40.36
C LYS A 277 -2.96 -2.03 -40.66
N GLU A 278 -1.76 -2.04 -40.08
CA GLU A 278 -0.79 -3.12 -40.26
C GLU A 278 -1.28 -4.44 -39.67
N GLU A 279 -1.93 -4.40 -38.51
CA GLU A 279 -2.49 -5.59 -37.88
C GLU A 279 -3.66 -6.18 -38.69
N LYS A 280 -4.48 -5.33 -39.32
CA LYS A 280 -5.51 -5.77 -40.28
C LYS A 280 -4.92 -6.39 -41.53
N LEU A 281 -3.82 -5.84 -42.05
CA LEU A 281 -3.14 -6.36 -43.24
C LEU A 281 -2.51 -7.72 -42.96
N LYS A 282 -1.88 -7.90 -41.79
CA LYS A 282 -1.33 -9.20 -41.35
C LYS A 282 -2.40 -10.26 -41.20
N LYS A 283 -3.53 -9.93 -40.56
CA LYS A 283 -4.68 -10.84 -40.44
C LYS A 283 -5.32 -11.17 -41.79
N ALA A 284 -5.23 -10.30 -42.80
CA ALA A 284 -5.71 -10.60 -44.15
C ALA A 284 -4.75 -11.53 -44.90
N ALA A 285 -3.44 -11.38 -44.70
CA ALA A 285 -2.41 -12.24 -45.28
C ALA A 285 -2.35 -13.64 -44.66
N GLU A 286 -2.71 -13.79 -43.37
CA GLU A 286 -2.80 -15.10 -42.69
C GLU A 286 -4.08 -15.87 -43.04
N ASN A 287 -5.08 -15.19 -43.59
CA ASN A 287 -6.37 -15.77 -44.00
C ASN A 287 -6.51 -15.91 -45.53
N SER A 288 -5.44 -15.68 -46.30
CA SER A 288 -5.34 -15.93 -47.75
C SER A 288 -4.38 -17.09 -47.99
#